data_AF-A0A124DZK2-F1
#
_entry.id   AF-A0A124DZK2-F1
#
_cell.length_a   1.000
_cell.length_b   1.000
_cell.length_c   1.000
_cell.angle_alpha   90.00
_cell.angle_beta   90.00
_cell.angle_gamma   90.00
#
_symmetry.space_group_name_H-M   'P 1'
#
loop_
_entity.id
_entity.type
_entity.pdbx_description
1 polymer ?
#
loop_
_entity_poly.entity_id
_entity_poly.type
_entity_poly.pdbx_seq_one_letter_code
_entity_poly.pdbx_strand_id
1 'polypeptide(L)'
;MQVGNFIFRRIGTFASVVTATLWMAGCMPLHAPPRASTSPQPTVNLPPREHAQQLMDQFGISLPTHARNVRVVTPPLDDFRAKALVSFEAPREEVVDETCRGVKTKSLEHWPLIAGGTDQEILDYAHAAPDENKYGSCQQYIGGKKILILVPRIENLLTYVVLYHRPYR
;
A
#
# COMPACT_ATOMS: atom_id res chain seq x y z
N MET A 1 56.76 -18.18 14.48
CA MET A 1 57.62 -16.97 14.59
C MET A 1 56.89 -15.85 13.87
N GLN A 2 56.67 -14.63 14.34
CA GLN A 2 56.98 -13.88 15.54
C GLN A 2 56.06 -12.62 15.49
N VAL A 3 55.53 -12.21 16.65
CA VAL A 3 55.55 -10.83 17.21
C VAL A 3 55.22 -9.69 16.23
N GLY A 4 54.07 -9.01 16.32
CA GLY A 4 53.74 -8.05 17.38
C GLY A 4 54.42 -6.69 17.11
N ASN A 5 53.66 -5.58 17.08
CA ASN A 5 54.18 -4.28 17.50
C ASN A 5 53.08 -3.22 17.68
N PHE A 6 52.90 -2.85 18.95
CA PHE A 6 52.39 -1.55 19.40
C PHE A 6 53.48 -0.48 19.19
N ILE A 7 53.12 0.73 18.74
CA ILE A 7 53.87 1.94 19.08
C ILE A 7 52.90 3.07 19.46
N PHE A 8 53.19 3.62 20.63
CA PHE A 8 52.58 4.75 21.33
C PHE A 8 53.48 6.00 21.17
N ARG A 9 52.92 7.19 21.48
CA ARG A 9 53.53 8.55 21.66
C ARG A 9 53.37 9.49 20.46
N ARG A 10 53.07 10.81 20.60
CA ARG A 10 53.26 11.80 21.69
C ARG A 10 52.30 12.99 21.44
N ILE A 11 51.48 13.38 22.41
CA ILE A 11 51.54 14.66 23.18
C ILE A 11 51.75 15.94 22.35
N GLY A 12 50.73 16.79 22.36
CA GLY A 12 50.78 18.21 21.99
C GLY A 12 49.64 18.97 22.66
N THR A 13 49.82 19.31 23.94
CA THR A 13 48.99 20.28 24.68
C THR A 13 49.26 21.68 24.17
N PHE A 14 48.25 22.40 23.69
CA PHE A 14 48.21 23.85 23.77
C PHE A 14 46.80 24.32 24.14
N ALA A 15 46.75 25.04 25.26
CA ALA A 15 45.60 25.72 25.80
C ALA A 15 45.06 26.78 24.83
N SER A 16 43.74 26.93 24.76
CA SER A 16 43.12 28.16 24.28
C SER A 16 41.82 28.42 25.05
N VAL A 17 41.98 29.35 25.98
CA VAL A 17 41.03 30.36 26.48
C VAL A 17 39.55 30.09 26.23
N VAL A 18 38.86 29.68 27.30
CA VAL A 18 37.40 29.78 27.42
C VAL A 18 37.05 31.26 27.50
N THR A 19 36.56 31.83 26.41
CA THR A 19 35.83 33.11 26.44
C THR A 19 34.34 32.79 26.51
N ALA A 20 33.76 33.09 27.67
CA ALA A 20 32.32 33.10 27.86
C ALA A 20 31.73 34.25 27.04
N THR A 21 30.95 33.92 26.02
CA THR A 21 30.04 34.86 25.36
C THR A 21 28.62 34.41 25.59
N LEU A 22 28.00 35.05 26.58
CA LEU A 22 26.57 35.06 26.85
C LEU A 22 25.88 35.71 25.63
N TRP A 23 25.25 34.91 24.76
CA TRP A 23 24.31 35.44 23.76
C TRP A 23 22.90 34.98 24.10
N MET A 24 22.13 36.01 24.40
CA MET A 24 20.70 36.07 24.68
C MET A 24 19.89 35.02 23.91
N ALA A 25 19.06 34.31 24.67
CA ALA A 25 17.96 33.51 24.15
C ALA A 25 17.01 34.39 23.30
N GLY A 26 17.13 34.28 21.98
CA GLY A 26 16.09 34.67 21.05
C GLY A 26 15.34 33.41 20.62
N CYS A 27 14.14 33.19 21.14
CA CYS A 27 13.23 32.17 20.62
C CYS A 27 12.80 32.55 19.20
N MET A 28 13.53 32.09 18.19
CA MET A 28 13.00 32.01 16.84
C MET A 28 12.14 30.75 16.76
N PRO A 29 10.84 30.85 16.40
CA PRO A 29 10.06 29.67 16.14
C PRO A 29 10.61 29.04 14.85
N LEU A 30 11.25 27.88 15.02
CA LEU A 30 11.56 26.95 13.96
C LEU A 30 10.23 26.65 13.24
N HIS A 31 10.02 27.22 12.06
CA HIS A 31 8.91 26.82 11.20
C HIS A 31 9.18 25.36 10.81
N ALA A 32 8.52 24.45 11.52
CA ALA A 32 8.39 23.08 11.08
C ALA A 32 7.86 23.10 9.63
N PRO A 33 8.39 22.26 8.73
CA PRO A 33 7.77 22.08 7.42
C PRO A 33 6.29 21.78 7.64
N PRO A 34 5.37 22.33 6.81
CA PRO A 34 3.95 22.16 7.01
C PRO A 34 3.67 20.68 7.12
N ARG A 35 3.29 20.26 8.33
CA ARG A 35 2.75 18.95 8.61
C ARG A 35 1.64 18.77 7.59
N ALA A 36 1.82 17.84 6.65
CA ALA A 36 0.75 17.44 5.75
C ALA A 36 -0.46 17.22 6.65
N SER A 37 -1.46 18.09 6.52
CA SER A 37 -2.71 17.92 7.24
C SER A 37 -3.30 16.67 6.63
N THR A 38 -3.07 15.53 7.29
CA THR A 38 -3.83 14.32 7.06
C THR A 38 -5.25 14.70 7.44
N SER A 39 -6.00 15.23 6.46
CA SER A 39 -7.44 15.33 6.58
C SER A 39 -7.90 13.93 6.97
N PRO A 40 -8.66 13.76 8.07
CA PRO A 40 -9.27 12.49 8.37
C PRO A 40 -10.05 12.08 7.12
N GLN A 41 -9.67 10.97 6.48
CA GLN A 41 -10.55 10.38 5.49
C GLN A 41 -11.88 10.12 6.21
N PRO A 42 -13.02 10.48 5.62
CA PRO A 42 -14.31 10.24 6.23
C PRO A 42 -14.37 8.76 6.59
N THR A 43 -14.45 8.47 7.88
CA THR A 43 -14.60 7.10 8.36
C THR A 43 -15.98 6.66 7.88
N VAL A 44 -16.00 5.91 6.78
CA VAL A 44 -17.24 5.37 6.23
C VAL A 44 -17.76 4.36 7.26
N ASN A 45 -18.79 4.75 8.02
CA ASN A 45 -19.45 3.92 9.04
C ASN A 45 -20.38 2.86 8.43
N LEU A 46 -19.97 2.26 7.31
CA LEU A 46 -20.68 1.13 6.72
C LEU A 46 -20.07 -0.16 7.25
N PRO A 47 -20.87 -1.24 7.38
CA PRO A 47 -20.28 -2.53 7.64
C PRO A 47 -19.37 -2.95 6.47
N PRO A 48 -18.34 -3.78 6.71
CA PRO A 48 -17.27 -4.02 5.74
C PRO A 48 -17.74 -4.55 4.38
N ARG A 49 -18.82 -5.35 4.36
CA ARG A 49 -19.38 -5.92 3.14
C ARG A 49 -20.04 -4.85 2.26
N GLU A 50 -20.84 -3.98 2.85
CA GLU A 50 -21.51 -2.87 2.17
C GLU A 50 -20.50 -1.84 1.69
N HIS A 51 -19.47 -1.54 2.49
CA HIS A 51 -18.37 -0.67 2.07
C HIS A 51 -17.60 -1.25 0.88
N ALA A 52 -17.27 -2.55 0.93
CA ALA A 52 -16.62 -3.25 -0.17
C ALA A 52 -17.46 -3.20 -1.44
N GLN A 53 -18.75 -3.52 -1.33
CA GLN A 53 -19.69 -3.49 -2.46
C GLN A 53 -19.75 -2.09 -3.08
N GLN A 54 -19.93 -1.03 -2.27
CA GLN A 54 -20.00 0.34 -2.77
C GLN A 54 -18.71 0.75 -3.52
N LEU A 55 -17.54 0.35 -3.02
CA LEU A 55 -16.27 0.63 -3.71
C LEU A 55 -16.15 -0.16 -5.01
N MET A 56 -16.48 -1.45 -4.99
CA MET A 56 -16.43 -2.31 -6.17
C MET A 56 -17.39 -1.83 -7.27
N ASP A 57 -18.60 -1.37 -6.91
CA ASP A 57 -19.59 -0.82 -7.83
C ASP A 57 -19.09 0.42 -8.57
N GLN A 58 -18.32 1.30 -7.91
CA GLN A 58 -17.70 2.47 -8.56
C GLN A 58 -16.73 2.11 -9.68
N PHE A 59 -16.21 0.88 -9.65
CA PHE A 59 -15.33 0.30 -10.66
C PHE A 59 -16.07 -0.65 -11.62
N GLY A 60 -17.37 -0.88 -11.42
CA GLY A 60 -18.19 -1.74 -12.28
C GLY A 60 -17.91 -3.24 -12.10
N ILE A 61 -17.46 -3.64 -10.90
CA ILE A 61 -17.30 -5.04 -10.49
C ILE A 61 -18.14 -5.30 -9.23
N SER A 62 -18.42 -6.56 -8.92
CA SER A 62 -19.29 -6.92 -7.81
C SER A 62 -18.59 -7.86 -6.82
N LEU A 63 -18.91 -7.71 -5.54
CA LEU A 63 -18.49 -8.66 -4.52
C LEU A 63 -19.27 -9.97 -4.70
N PRO A 64 -18.62 -11.15 -4.60
CA PRO A 64 -19.32 -12.41 -4.74
C PRO A 64 -20.43 -12.61 -3.72
N THR A 65 -21.48 -13.32 -4.13
CA THR A 65 -22.64 -13.62 -3.30
C THR A 65 -22.23 -14.23 -1.95
N HIS A 66 -21.35 -15.23 -1.95
CA HIS A 66 -20.92 -15.91 -0.72
C HIS A 66 -19.61 -15.39 -0.14
N ALA A 67 -19.24 -14.14 -0.42
CA ALA A 67 -18.05 -13.53 0.17
C ALA A 67 -18.11 -13.47 1.70
N ARG A 68 -17.09 -14.03 2.38
CA ARG A 68 -16.93 -14.01 3.83
C ARG A 68 -15.66 -13.27 4.23
N ASN A 69 -15.55 -12.92 5.51
CA ASN A 69 -14.37 -12.28 6.10
C ASN A 69 -13.93 -11.02 5.32
N VAL A 70 -14.92 -10.27 4.81
CA VAL A 70 -14.69 -9.09 3.96
C VAL A 70 -13.95 -8.02 4.74
N ARG A 71 -12.85 -7.52 4.18
CA ARG A 71 -12.06 -6.42 4.74
C ARG A 71 -11.79 -5.39 3.66
N VAL A 72 -11.82 -4.14 4.05
CA VAL A 72 -11.52 -2.98 3.19
C VAL A 72 -10.40 -2.18 3.84
N VAL A 73 -9.33 -1.94 3.10
CA VAL A 73 -8.26 -1.03 3.47
C VAL A 73 -8.22 0.09 2.45
N THR A 74 -8.21 1.34 2.90
CA THR A 74 -8.19 2.53 2.03
C THR A 74 -6.93 3.33 2.33
N PRO A 75 -5.82 3.08 1.62
CA PRO A 75 -4.61 3.87 1.82
C PRO A 75 -4.86 5.38 1.53
N PRO A 76 -3.99 6.28 2.04
CA PRO A 76 -4.09 7.71 1.76
C PRO A 76 -4.17 7.98 0.26
N LEU A 77 -5.05 8.89 -0.14
CA LEU A 77 -5.35 9.07 -1.56
C LEU A 77 -4.20 9.68 -2.37
N ASP A 78 -3.32 10.49 -1.80
CA ASP A 78 -2.24 11.19 -2.52
C ASP A 78 -2.74 11.83 -3.84
N ASP A 79 -2.24 11.39 -4.99
CA ASP A 79 -2.63 11.83 -6.34
C ASP A 79 -3.85 11.09 -6.93
N PHE A 80 -4.51 10.23 -6.16
CA PHE A 80 -5.61 9.37 -6.59
C PHE A 80 -6.97 9.94 -6.17
N ARG A 81 -7.99 9.72 -7.00
CA ARG A 81 -9.39 9.99 -6.64
C ARG A 81 -10.00 8.88 -5.80
N ALA A 82 -9.47 7.67 -5.92
CA ALA A 82 -9.84 6.50 -5.14
C ALA A 82 -8.64 5.56 -5.06
N LYS A 83 -8.42 4.93 -3.90
CA LYS A 83 -7.38 3.92 -3.67
C LYS A 83 -7.86 2.96 -2.58
N ALA A 84 -7.94 1.66 -2.88
CA ALA A 84 -8.44 0.67 -1.96
C ALA A 84 -7.90 -0.74 -2.24
N LEU A 85 -7.82 -1.53 -1.17
CA LEU A 85 -7.73 -2.99 -1.21
C LEU A 85 -9.00 -3.55 -0.58
N VAL A 86 -9.71 -4.40 -1.32
CA VAL A 86 -10.78 -5.25 -0.77
C VAL A 86 -10.25 -6.68 -0.71
N SER A 87 -10.46 -7.37 0.40
CA SER A 87 -10.11 -8.80 0.54
C SER A 87 -11.26 -9.59 1.14
N PHE A 88 -11.43 -10.82 0.68
CA PHE A 88 -12.53 -11.70 1.12
C PHE A 88 -12.24 -13.16 0.78
N GLU A 89 -12.96 -14.07 1.43
CA GLU A 89 -13.00 -15.50 1.08
C GLU A 89 -14.24 -15.79 0.24
N ALA A 90 -14.08 -16.47 -0.89
CA ALA A 90 -15.18 -16.97 -1.72
C ALA A 90 -14.68 -18.16 -2.57
N PRO A 91 -15.59 -19.03 -3.07
CA PRO A 91 -15.24 -20.04 -4.08
C PRO A 91 -14.60 -19.39 -5.30
N ARG A 92 -13.59 -20.06 -5.88
CA ARG A 92 -12.83 -19.53 -7.03
C ARG A 92 -13.76 -19.24 -8.21
N GLU A 93 -14.71 -20.13 -8.44
CA GLU A 93 -15.70 -20.06 -9.52
C GLU A 93 -16.54 -18.80 -9.39
N GLU A 94 -17.02 -18.46 -8.18
CA GLU A 94 -17.78 -17.24 -7.94
C GLU A 94 -16.94 -15.98 -8.21
N VAL A 95 -15.66 -15.97 -7.81
CA VAL A 95 -14.76 -14.84 -8.10
C VAL A 95 -14.60 -14.64 -9.61
N VAL A 96 -14.42 -15.73 -10.35
CA VAL A 96 -14.25 -15.70 -11.80
C VAL A 96 -15.54 -15.27 -12.52
N ASP A 97 -16.67 -15.83 -12.10
CA ASP A 97 -17.96 -15.65 -12.79
C ASP A 97 -18.70 -14.40 -12.37
N GLU A 98 -18.50 -13.89 -11.16
CA GLU A 98 -19.17 -12.68 -10.64
C GLU A 98 -18.21 -11.48 -10.68
N THR A 99 -17.10 -11.54 -9.93
CA THR A 99 -16.20 -10.38 -9.78
C THR A 99 -15.38 -10.10 -11.04
N CYS A 100 -14.86 -11.13 -11.71
CA CYS A 100 -14.07 -10.97 -12.93
C CYS A 100 -14.92 -10.83 -14.20
N ARG A 101 -16.26 -10.94 -14.13
CA ARG A 101 -17.16 -11.05 -15.31
C ARG A 101 -16.85 -10.01 -16.39
N GLY A 102 -16.86 -8.74 -16.01
CA GLY A 102 -16.67 -7.59 -16.90
C GLY A 102 -15.22 -7.11 -17.08
N VAL A 103 -14.24 -7.80 -16.50
CA VAL A 103 -12.83 -7.37 -16.52
C VAL A 103 -12.14 -7.85 -17.80
N LYS A 104 -11.50 -6.92 -18.52
CA LYS A 104 -10.94 -7.15 -19.87
C LYS A 104 -9.88 -8.25 -19.98
N THR A 105 -8.87 -8.24 -19.12
CA THR A 105 -7.74 -9.18 -19.21
C THR A 105 -7.86 -10.21 -18.11
N LYS A 106 -7.87 -11.49 -18.47
CA LYS A 106 -7.94 -12.61 -17.52
C LYS A 106 -6.75 -13.53 -17.76
N SER A 107 -5.93 -13.72 -16.73
CA SER A 107 -4.82 -14.65 -16.71
C SER A 107 -4.88 -15.44 -15.41
N LEU A 108 -5.83 -16.37 -15.34
CA LEU A 108 -6.17 -17.11 -14.12
C LEU A 108 -5.05 -18.07 -13.67
N GLU A 109 -4.07 -18.34 -14.54
CA GLU A 109 -2.93 -19.22 -14.27
C GLU A 109 -1.59 -18.47 -14.22
N HIS A 110 -1.58 -17.14 -14.33
CA HIS A 110 -0.33 -16.37 -14.25
C HIS A 110 -0.43 -15.17 -13.31
N TRP A 111 0.67 -14.95 -12.60
CA TRP A 111 0.88 -13.78 -11.78
C TRP A 111 0.94 -12.50 -12.65
N PRO A 112 0.26 -11.41 -12.27
CA PRO A 112 0.38 -10.14 -12.97
C PRO A 112 1.70 -9.44 -12.65
N LEU A 113 2.17 -8.62 -13.58
CA LEU A 113 3.32 -7.73 -13.34
C LEU A 113 2.89 -6.56 -12.44
N ILE A 114 3.22 -6.62 -11.15
CA ILE A 114 2.88 -5.58 -10.16
C ILE A 114 4.10 -4.93 -9.49
N ALA A 115 5.29 -5.51 -9.64
CA ALA A 115 6.50 -5.07 -8.97
C ALA A 115 6.81 -3.59 -9.24
N GLY A 116 7.06 -2.83 -8.18
CA GLY A 116 7.42 -1.41 -8.25
C GLY A 116 6.29 -0.47 -8.70
N GLY A 117 5.05 -0.95 -8.79
CA GLY A 117 3.88 -0.16 -9.18
C GLY A 117 2.92 0.12 -8.02
N THR A 118 1.92 0.96 -8.30
CA THR A 118 0.84 1.29 -7.35
C THR A 118 0.10 0.06 -6.81
N ASP A 119 -0.02 -1.00 -7.62
CA ASP A 119 -0.65 -2.24 -7.18
C ASP A 119 0.11 -2.86 -5.98
N GLN A 120 1.45 -2.89 -6.04
CA GLN A 120 2.31 -3.35 -4.95
C GLN A 120 2.25 -2.42 -3.74
N GLU A 121 2.29 -1.10 -3.95
CA GLU A 121 2.21 -0.11 -2.86
C GLU A 121 0.93 -0.26 -2.02
N ILE A 122 -0.21 -0.56 -2.68
CA ILE A 122 -1.49 -0.77 -1.99
C ILE A 122 -1.47 -2.08 -1.19
N LEU A 123 -0.91 -3.15 -1.75
CA LEU A 123 -0.76 -4.43 -1.05
C LEU A 123 0.16 -4.29 0.18
N ASP A 124 1.29 -3.62 0.02
CA ASP A 124 2.27 -3.38 1.09
C ASP A 124 1.67 -2.56 2.23
N TYR A 125 0.91 -1.49 1.91
CA TYR A 125 0.22 -0.67 2.90
C TYR A 125 -0.78 -1.49 3.72
N ALA A 126 -1.48 -2.43 3.08
CA ALA A 126 -2.44 -3.31 3.74
C ALA A 126 -1.79 -4.51 4.43
N HIS A 127 -0.45 -4.63 4.39
CA HIS A 127 0.31 -5.79 4.86
C HIS A 127 -0.17 -7.12 4.22
N ALA A 128 -0.60 -7.05 2.97
CA ALA A 128 -1.00 -8.21 2.18
C ALA A 128 0.18 -8.69 1.33
N ALA A 129 0.58 -9.95 1.52
CA ALA A 129 1.65 -10.60 0.76
C ALA A 129 1.13 -11.85 0.03
N PRO A 130 0.28 -11.70 -1.01
CA PRO A 130 -0.11 -12.80 -1.88
C PRO A 130 1.10 -13.48 -2.53
N ASP A 131 1.06 -14.81 -2.62
CA ASP A 131 2.13 -15.66 -3.16
C ASP A 131 1.98 -15.81 -4.68
N GLU A 132 2.98 -15.41 -5.45
CA GLU A 132 2.95 -15.42 -6.93
C GLU A 132 2.55 -16.78 -7.54
N ASN A 133 2.86 -17.88 -6.85
CA ASN A 133 2.59 -19.24 -7.33
C ASN A 133 1.16 -19.70 -7.04
N LYS A 134 0.45 -18.99 -6.15
CA LYS A 134 -0.90 -19.36 -5.69
C LYS A 134 -2.00 -18.52 -6.32
N TYR A 135 -1.67 -17.52 -7.14
CA TYR A 135 -2.65 -16.58 -7.67
C TYR A 135 -2.54 -16.41 -9.19
N GLY A 136 -3.70 -16.39 -9.84
CA GLY A 136 -3.88 -15.77 -11.14
C GLY A 136 -4.42 -14.35 -11.01
N SER A 137 -4.80 -13.75 -12.13
CA SER A 137 -5.35 -12.40 -12.12
C SER A 137 -6.45 -12.12 -13.14
N CYS A 138 -7.31 -11.17 -12.79
CA CYS A 138 -8.15 -10.43 -13.73
C CYS A 138 -7.79 -8.94 -13.59
N GLN A 139 -7.52 -8.25 -14.68
CA GLN A 139 -7.12 -6.85 -14.64
C GLN A 139 -7.63 -6.00 -15.79
N GLN A 140 -7.75 -4.71 -15.52
CA GLN A 140 -8.22 -3.72 -16.48
C GLN A 140 -7.72 -2.33 -16.09
N TYR A 141 -7.41 -1.50 -17.10
CA TYR A 141 -7.19 -0.07 -16.92
C TYR A 141 -7.98 0.70 -17.99
N ILE A 142 -8.99 1.47 -17.58
CA ILE A 142 -9.83 2.27 -18.49
C ILE A 142 -10.15 3.61 -17.83
N GLY A 143 -9.96 4.71 -18.56
CA GLY A 143 -10.37 6.04 -18.12
C GLY A 143 -9.75 6.43 -16.76
N GLY A 144 -8.50 6.03 -16.52
CA GLY A 144 -7.80 6.30 -15.25
C GLY A 144 -8.13 5.33 -14.12
N LYS A 145 -9.13 4.46 -14.26
CA LYS A 145 -9.50 3.44 -13.27
C LYS A 145 -8.76 2.13 -13.53
N LYS A 146 -7.97 1.67 -12.55
CA LYS A 146 -7.36 0.35 -12.51
C LYS A 146 -8.18 -0.59 -11.63
N ILE A 147 -8.35 -1.80 -12.13
CA ILE A 147 -8.82 -2.96 -11.40
C ILE A 147 -7.75 -4.02 -11.52
N LEU A 148 -7.37 -4.60 -10.39
CA LEU A 148 -6.59 -5.83 -10.33
C LEU A 148 -7.24 -6.75 -9.29
N ILE A 149 -7.69 -7.92 -9.74
CA ILE A 149 -8.22 -8.98 -8.89
C ILE A 149 -7.18 -10.10 -8.91
N LEU A 150 -6.62 -10.45 -7.76
CA LEU A 150 -5.80 -11.64 -7.57
C LEU A 150 -6.72 -12.79 -7.19
N VAL A 151 -6.83 -13.76 -8.09
CA VAL A 151 -7.72 -14.92 -7.95
C VAL A 151 -6.90 -16.10 -7.44
N PRO A 152 -7.23 -16.68 -6.27
CA PRO A 152 -6.58 -17.89 -5.81
C PRO A 152 -6.67 -19.04 -6.82
N ARG A 153 -5.57 -19.77 -7.00
CA ARG A 153 -5.54 -21.00 -7.81
C ARG A 153 -5.99 -22.23 -7.03
N ILE A 154 -5.90 -22.15 -5.71
CA ILE A 154 -6.32 -23.19 -4.75
C ILE A 154 -7.42 -22.62 -3.84
N GLU A 155 -8.22 -23.52 -3.27
CA GLU A 155 -9.29 -23.14 -2.35
C GLU A 155 -8.78 -22.57 -1.01
N ASN A 156 -9.69 -21.93 -0.27
CA ASN A 156 -9.47 -21.42 1.09
C ASN A 156 -8.39 -20.33 1.23
N LEU A 157 -8.10 -19.59 0.15
CA LEU A 157 -7.29 -18.38 0.20
C LEU A 157 -8.15 -17.14 0.00
N LEU A 158 -7.63 -16.01 0.48
CA LEU A 158 -8.26 -14.70 0.27
C LEU A 158 -8.11 -14.27 -1.19
N THR A 159 -9.20 -13.81 -1.78
CA THR A 159 -9.14 -12.99 -2.99
C THR A 159 -8.73 -11.57 -2.60
N TYR A 160 -7.86 -10.95 -3.40
CA TYR A 160 -7.48 -9.56 -3.23
C TYR A 160 -7.93 -8.74 -4.43
N VAL A 161 -8.60 -7.63 -4.18
CA VAL A 161 -9.07 -6.70 -5.22
C VAL A 161 -8.44 -5.34 -4.96
N VAL A 162 -7.47 -4.99 -5.77
CA VAL A 162 -6.78 -3.70 -5.78
C VAL A 162 -7.52 -2.76 -6.73
N LEU A 163 -7.92 -1.61 -6.21
CA LEU A 163 -8.69 -0.59 -6.93
C LEU A 163 -8.00 0.76 -6.80
N TYR A 164 -7.77 1.44 -7.92
CA TYR A 164 -7.38 2.85 -7.86
C TYR A 164 -7.84 3.64 -9.07
N HIS A 165 -8.06 4.94 -8.88
CA HIS A 165 -8.44 5.86 -9.94
C HIS A 165 -7.47 7.04 -9.96
N ARG A 166 -6.65 7.12 -11.01
CA ARG A 166 -5.83 8.29 -11.32
C ARG A 166 -6.59 9.22 -12.26
N PRO A 167 -6.81 10.49 -11.90
CA PRO A 167 -7.26 11.47 -12.88
C PRO A 167 -6.30 11.47 -14.07
N TYR A 168 -6.83 11.45 -15.29
CA TYR A 168 -6.03 11.73 -16.47
C TYR A 168 -5.46 13.14 -16.31
N ARG A 169 -4.13 13.28 -16.28
CA ARG A 169 -3.45 14.58 -16.35
C ARG A 169 -3.26 14.97 -17.80
#